data_AF-A0AB37S973-F1
#
_entry.id   AF-A0AB37S973-F1
#
_cell.length_a   1.000
_cell.length_b   1.000
_cell.length_c   1.000
_cell.angle_alpha   90.00
_cell.angle_beta   90.00
_cell.angle_gamma   90.00
#
_symmetry.space_group_name_H-M   'P 1'
#
loop_
_entity.id
_entity.type
_entity.pdbx_description
1 polymer ?
#
loop_
_entity_poly.entity_id
_entity_poly.type
_entity_poly.pdbx_seq_one_letter_code
_entity_poly.pdbx_strand_id
1 'polypeptide(L)'
;MPEQTHVSPNGVKYRLVASRTTTPTSDTSAKEIVVDSTSIEVIVSDSRLRSMGSQWGHVAIEIDGIVYSRAHEEYVKIDRHTYFYGGVVDLTNGSMRTNGNLWRDNLGLVLSVSRAEKEKLKRELERRVGVDRAFKLRHPKESTYSLFANSCSTNVADVLESIGILAHDPRWLPTPVTPAELDAVLQKSKRLAKKNHYPKQANP
;
A
#
# COMPACT_ATOMS: atom_id res chain seq x y z
N MET A 1 -4.29 58.23 28.78
CA MET A 1 -5.12 57.28 28.00
C MET A 1 -6.04 56.58 28.98
N PRO A 2 -7.36 56.45 28.71
CA PRO A 2 -8.27 55.76 29.62
C PRO A 2 -7.84 54.30 29.78
N GLU A 3 -7.95 53.77 31.00
CA GLU A 3 -7.63 52.37 31.27
C GLU A 3 -8.61 51.45 30.54
N GLN A 4 -8.08 50.59 29.67
CA GLN A 4 -8.86 49.53 29.02
C GLN A 4 -8.60 48.19 29.70
N THR A 5 -9.67 47.57 30.16
CA THR A 5 -9.66 46.26 30.81
C THR A 5 -10.10 45.20 29.81
N HIS A 6 -9.31 44.14 29.64
CA HIS A 6 -9.66 42.95 28.88
C HIS A 6 -10.19 41.88 29.84
N VAL A 7 -11.29 41.21 29.48
CA VAL A 7 -11.85 40.10 30.26
C VAL A 7 -11.58 38.82 29.50
N SER A 8 -10.88 37.88 30.12
CA SER A 8 -10.64 36.56 29.54
C SER A 8 -11.90 35.68 29.52
N PRO A 9 -11.89 34.58 28.76
CA PRO A 9 -13.02 33.63 28.73
C PRO A 9 -13.39 33.05 30.09
N ASN A 10 -12.47 33.00 31.06
CA ASN A 10 -12.71 32.56 32.44
C ASN A 10 -13.05 33.71 33.40
N GLY A 11 -13.35 34.91 32.90
CA GLY A 11 -13.85 36.05 33.69
C GLY A 11 -12.79 36.85 34.43
N VAL A 12 -11.51 36.52 34.27
CA VAL A 12 -10.40 37.27 34.89
C VAL A 12 -10.19 38.59 34.14
N LYS A 13 -10.07 39.67 34.90
CA LYS A 13 -9.86 41.02 34.37
C LYS A 13 -8.37 41.33 34.29
N TYR A 14 -7.88 41.62 33.09
CA TYR A 14 -6.50 42.00 32.81
C TYR A 14 -6.42 43.45 32.36
N ARG A 15 -5.36 44.15 32.77
CA ARG A 15 -5.02 45.46 32.22
C ARG A 15 -4.42 45.27 30.83
N LEU A 16 -4.99 45.91 29.81
CA LEU A 16 -4.41 45.88 28.47
C LEU A 16 -3.15 46.75 28.44
N VAL A 17 -1.98 46.11 28.32
CA VAL A 17 -0.66 46.81 28.31
C VAL A 17 -0.26 47.22 26.90
N ALA A 18 -0.50 46.35 25.91
CA ALA A 18 -0.27 46.65 24.49
C ALA A 18 -1.06 45.67 23.62
N SER A 19 -1.50 46.13 22.44
CA SER A 19 -1.95 45.26 21.35
C SER A 19 -0.89 45.28 20.25
N ARG A 20 -0.46 44.11 19.78
CA ARG A 20 0.53 43.97 18.71
C ARG A 20 0.00 43.03 17.63
N THR A 21 -0.07 43.52 16.40
CA THR A 21 -0.34 42.68 15.24
C THR A 21 0.91 41.88 14.92
N THR A 22 0.91 40.57 15.23
CA THR A 22 2.07 39.68 15.01
C THR A 22 2.18 39.19 13.56
N THR A 23 1.17 39.45 12.73
CA THR A 23 1.12 39.01 11.34
C THR A 23 0.50 40.12 10.49
N PRO A 24 1.30 40.94 9.80
CA PRO A 24 0.82 42.13 9.08
C PRO A 24 0.04 41.81 7.81
N THR A 25 0.03 40.55 7.37
CA THR A 25 -0.65 40.10 6.16
C THR A 25 -1.42 38.79 6.40
N SER A 26 -2.68 38.76 5.97
CA SER A 26 -3.47 37.54 5.88
C SER A 26 -3.29 36.92 4.51
N ASP A 27 -2.48 35.88 4.41
CA ASP A 27 -2.42 35.05 3.21
C ASP A 27 -3.37 33.87 3.38
N THR A 28 -4.61 34.04 2.93
CA THR A 28 -5.65 33.00 2.91
C THR A 28 -5.69 32.28 1.56
N SER A 29 -4.75 32.58 0.65
CA SER A 29 -4.70 31.91 -0.64
C SER A 29 -4.24 30.46 -0.46
N ALA A 30 -4.87 29.55 -1.20
CA ALA A 30 -4.43 28.16 -1.22
C ALA A 30 -3.04 28.11 -1.86
N LYS A 31 -2.01 27.84 -1.06
CA LYS A 31 -0.65 27.65 -1.58
C LYS A 31 -0.61 26.34 -2.37
N GLU A 32 -0.35 26.45 -3.66
CA GLU A 32 -0.16 25.28 -4.51
C GLU A 32 1.14 24.58 -4.09
N ILE A 33 1.00 23.45 -3.41
CA ILE A 33 2.14 22.58 -3.10
C ILE A 33 2.33 21.67 -4.31
N VAL A 34 3.15 22.11 -5.27
CA VAL A 34 3.59 21.26 -6.38
C VAL A 34 4.60 20.26 -5.83
N VAL A 35 4.12 19.09 -5.42
CA VAL A 35 4.98 17.96 -5.05
C VAL A 35 5.24 17.15 -6.32
N ASP A 36 6.51 16.86 -6.62
CA ASP A 36 6.90 15.85 -7.62
C ASP A 36 6.44 14.47 -7.15
N SER A 37 5.16 14.18 -7.38
CA SER A 37 4.47 12.97 -6.97
C SER A 37 4.29 12.03 -8.15
N THR A 38 4.67 10.78 -7.94
CA THR A 38 4.34 9.65 -8.80
C THR A 38 3.35 8.75 -8.04
N SER A 39 3.03 7.59 -8.60
CA SER A 39 2.05 6.67 -8.02
C SER A 39 2.51 5.23 -8.05
N ILE A 40 1.99 4.47 -7.11
CA ILE A 40 1.98 3.01 -7.10
C ILE A 40 0.54 2.53 -6.95
N GLU A 41 0.24 1.29 -7.31
CA GLU A 41 -1.08 0.71 -7.09
C GLU A 41 -0.99 -0.55 -6.23
N VAL A 42 -1.68 -0.55 -5.09
CA VAL A 42 -1.85 -1.74 -4.26
C VAL A 42 -3.12 -2.45 -4.71
N ILE A 43 -3.01 -3.67 -5.20
CA ILE A 43 -4.12 -4.46 -5.70
C ILE A 43 -4.56 -5.43 -4.59
N VAL A 44 -5.73 -5.20 -4.02
CA VAL A 44 -6.36 -6.10 -3.05
C VAL A 44 -7.41 -6.93 -3.76
N SER A 45 -7.34 -8.25 -3.59
CA SER A 45 -8.21 -9.20 -4.27
C SER A 45 -9.06 -9.99 -3.26
N ASP A 46 -10.33 -10.23 -3.59
CA ASP A 46 -11.28 -10.89 -2.69
C ASP A 46 -10.87 -12.31 -2.26
N SER A 47 -11.48 -12.76 -1.16
CA SER A 47 -11.28 -14.06 -0.53
C SER A 47 -12.26 -15.12 -1.02
N ARG A 48 -11.80 -16.38 -1.21
CA ARG A 48 -12.70 -17.55 -1.43
C ARG A 48 -12.20 -18.89 -0.88
N LEU A 49 -13.17 -19.68 -0.38
CA LEU A 49 -13.10 -21.09 0.08
C LEU A 49 -12.86 -22.11 -1.07
N ARG A 50 -11.70 -22.13 -1.73
CA ARG A 50 -11.39 -23.21 -2.71
C ARG A 50 -9.98 -23.83 -2.65
N SER A 51 -9.01 -23.26 -1.93
CA SER A 51 -7.70 -23.91 -1.75
C SER A 51 -7.00 -23.47 -0.46
N MET A 52 -6.06 -24.28 0.04
CA MET A 52 -5.23 -23.93 1.20
C MET A 52 -4.29 -22.77 0.83
N GLY A 53 -4.61 -21.56 1.28
CA GLY A 53 -3.79 -20.36 1.09
C GLY A 53 -4.56 -19.15 0.52
N SER A 54 -5.48 -19.34 -0.43
CA SER A 54 -6.26 -18.25 -1.07
C SER A 54 -7.58 -17.91 -0.34
N GLN A 55 -7.78 -18.41 0.88
CA GLN A 55 -9.03 -18.28 1.64
C GLN A 55 -9.27 -16.89 2.22
N TRP A 56 -8.23 -16.05 2.26
CA TRP A 56 -8.26 -14.74 2.92
C TRP A 56 -8.18 -13.56 1.95
N GLY A 57 -8.05 -13.84 0.65
CA GLY A 57 -7.80 -12.85 -0.39
C GLY A 57 -6.35 -12.90 -0.85
N HIS A 58 -5.97 -11.93 -1.69
CA HIS A 58 -4.58 -11.78 -2.15
C HIS A 58 -4.23 -10.31 -2.28
N VAL A 59 -2.96 -9.97 -2.07
CA VAL A 59 -2.48 -8.59 -2.26
C VAL A 59 -1.23 -8.59 -3.13
N ALA A 60 -1.17 -7.64 -4.05
CA ALA A 60 0.00 -7.37 -4.86
C ALA A 60 0.25 -5.86 -4.94
N ILE A 61 1.46 -5.49 -5.35
CA ILE A 61 1.81 -4.09 -5.60
C ILE A 61 2.28 -3.94 -7.04
N GLU A 62 1.75 -2.94 -7.73
CA GLU A 62 2.07 -2.58 -9.10
C GLU A 62 2.88 -1.28 -9.12
N ILE A 63 4.01 -1.33 -9.82
CA ILE A 63 4.92 -0.21 -10.03
C ILE A 63 5.34 -0.20 -11.50
N ASP A 64 5.02 0.89 -12.21
CA ASP A 64 5.42 1.13 -13.61
C ASP A 64 5.04 -0.03 -14.56
N GLY A 65 3.84 -0.60 -14.41
CA GLY A 65 3.31 -1.69 -15.23
C GLY A 65 3.71 -3.09 -14.77
N ILE A 66 4.52 -3.20 -13.71
CA ILE A 66 5.01 -4.47 -13.17
C ILE A 66 4.36 -4.76 -11.83
N VAL A 67 3.72 -5.92 -11.73
CA VAL A 67 3.09 -6.43 -10.52
C VAL A 67 4.03 -7.37 -9.79
N TYR A 68 4.32 -7.03 -8.53
CA TYR A 68 5.06 -7.85 -7.59
C TYR A 68 4.06 -8.56 -6.68
N SER A 69 4.09 -9.89 -6.68
CA SER A 69 3.09 -10.72 -6.02
C SER A 69 3.74 -11.94 -5.38
N ARG A 70 3.59 -12.09 -4.06
CA ARG A 70 4.05 -13.29 -3.36
C ARG A 70 2.98 -14.38 -3.44
N ALA A 71 3.13 -15.34 -4.35
CA ALA A 71 2.30 -16.54 -4.38
C ALA A 71 2.75 -17.54 -3.30
N HIS A 72 2.01 -18.63 -3.10
CA HIS A 72 2.43 -19.68 -2.15
C HIS A 72 3.73 -20.35 -2.58
N GLU A 73 3.91 -20.57 -3.88
CA GLU A 73 5.10 -21.22 -4.42
C GLU A 73 6.27 -20.26 -4.51
N GLU A 74 6.16 -19.17 -5.27
CA GLU A 74 7.27 -18.26 -5.57
C GLU A 74 6.84 -16.79 -5.47
N TYR A 75 7.79 -15.90 -5.19
CA TYR A 75 7.62 -14.47 -5.35
C TYR A 75 7.78 -14.10 -6.82
N VAL A 76 6.66 -13.80 -7.48
CA VAL A 76 6.64 -13.50 -8.92
C VAL A 76 6.63 -11.99 -9.17
N LYS A 77 7.27 -11.62 -10.27
CA LYS A 77 7.24 -10.29 -10.87
C LYS A 77 6.76 -10.45 -12.31
N ILE A 78 5.57 -9.95 -12.61
CA ILE A 78 4.90 -10.14 -13.92
C ILE A 78 4.32 -8.82 -14.40
N ASP A 79 4.05 -8.72 -15.70
CA ASP A 79 3.34 -7.56 -16.22
C ASP A 79 1.88 -7.54 -15.73
N ARG A 80 1.33 -6.34 -15.69
CA ARG A 80 -0.04 -6.08 -15.25
C ARG A 80 -1.10 -6.86 -16.03
N HIS A 81 -0.94 -7.02 -17.35
CA HIS A 81 -1.92 -7.73 -18.16
C HIS A 81 -1.95 -9.20 -17.77
N THR A 82 -0.79 -9.86 -17.69
CA THR A 82 -0.68 -11.26 -17.25
C THR A 82 -1.21 -11.46 -15.84
N TYR A 83 -0.99 -10.51 -14.92
CA TYR A 83 -1.53 -10.59 -13.56
C TYR A 83 -3.07 -10.66 -13.54
N PHE A 84 -3.75 -9.85 -14.36
CA PHE A 84 -5.22 -9.81 -14.39
C PHE A 84 -5.83 -10.88 -15.29
N TYR A 85 -5.36 -11.00 -16.53
CA TYR A 85 -6.01 -11.81 -17.58
C TYR A 85 -5.39 -13.20 -17.76
N GLY A 86 -4.25 -13.46 -17.12
CA GLY A 86 -3.54 -14.71 -17.28
C GLY A 86 -2.55 -14.71 -18.44
N GLY A 87 -1.83 -15.81 -18.60
CA GLY A 87 -0.72 -15.93 -19.53
C GLY A 87 0.31 -16.95 -19.07
N VAL A 88 1.55 -16.79 -19.54
CA VAL A 88 2.70 -17.60 -19.11
C VAL A 88 3.53 -16.77 -18.14
N VAL A 89 3.87 -17.36 -17.00
CA VAL A 89 4.70 -16.76 -15.96
C VAL A 89 5.98 -17.56 -15.83
N ASP A 90 7.12 -16.89 -15.95
CA ASP A 90 8.42 -17.50 -15.73
C ASP A 90 8.73 -17.57 -14.23
N LEU A 91 8.86 -18.81 -13.76
CA LEU A 91 9.27 -19.19 -12.43
C LEU A 91 10.76 -19.51 -12.43
N THR A 92 11.31 -19.71 -11.24
CA THR A 92 12.73 -20.05 -11.06
C THR A 92 13.11 -21.35 -11.77
N ASN A 93 12.23 -22.36 -11.75
CA ASN A 93 12.51 -23.72 -12.23
C ASN A 93 11.69 -24.09 -13.49
N GLY A 94 11.19 -23.12 -14.23
CA GLY A 94 10.40 -23.33 -15.45
C GLY A 94 9.38 -22.23 -15.68
N SER A 95 8.34 -22.50 -16.47
CA SER A 95 7.25 -21.56 -16.69
C SER A 95 5.91 -22.23 -16.39
N MET A 96 4.96 -21.45 -15.88
CA MET A 96 3.60 -21.92 -15.59
C MET A 96 2.57 -21.11 -16.35
N ARG A 97 1.46 -21.73 -16.74
CA ARG A 97 0.30 -21.01 -17.26
C ARG A 97 -0.60 -20.60 -16.09
N THR A 98 -0.99 -19.34 -16.03
CA THR A 98 -1.92 -18.80 -15.04
C THR A 98 -3.18 -18.28 -15.70
N ASN A 99 -4.31 -18.40 -15.01
CA ASN A 99 -5.62 -17.87 -15.44
C ASN A 99 -5.83 -16.41 -15.00
N GLY A 100 -4.79 -15.76 -14.47
CA GLY A 100 -4.86 -14.39 -13.97
C GLY A 100 -5.62 -14.28 -12.65
N ASN A 101 -6.03 -13.06 -12.30
CA ASN A 101 -6.75 -12.72 -11.08
C ASN A 101 -8.15 -12.13 -11.34
N LEU A 102 -8.61 -12.02 -12.59
CA LEU A 102 -9.98 -11.53 -12.89
C LEU A 102 -11.08 -12.55 -12.64
N TRP A 103 -10.77 -13.76 -12.18
CA TRP A 103 -11.78 -14.71 -11.68
C TRP A 103 -12.35 -14.33 -10.30
N ARG A 104 -11.80 -13.28 -9.67
CA ARG A 104 -12.21 -12.64 -8.41
C ARG A 104 -12.34 -11.13 -8.62
N ASP A 105 -13.03 -10.45 -7.71
CA ASP A 105 -13.04 -8.98 -7.68
C ASP A 105 -11.70 -8.46 -7.17
N ASN A 106 -11.18 -7.42 -7.81
CA ASN A 106 -9.96 -6.75 -7.38
C ASN A 106 -10.20 -5.25 -7.23
N LEU A 107 -9.65 -4.68 -6.16
CA LEU A 107 -9.64 -3.26 -5.87
C LEU A 107 -8.20 -2.76 -5.92
N GLY A 108 -7.94 -1.85 -6.85
CA GLY A 108 -6.69 -1.12 -6.95
C GLY A 108 -6.73 0.17 -6.14
N LEU A 109 -5.89 0.28 -5.12
CA LEU A 109 -5.70 1.47 -4.31
C LEU A 109 -4.45 2.19 -4.80
N VAL A 110 -4.64 3.30 -5.52
CA VAL A 110 -3.52 4.06 -6.08
C VAL A 110 -3.05 5.09 -5.06
N LEU A 111 -1.80 4.97 -4.65
CA LEU A 111 -1.18 5.80 -3.64
C LEU A 111 -0.19 6.77 -4.29
N SER A 112 -0.32 8.05 -3.94
CA SER A 112 0.66 9.09 -4.28
C SER A 112 1.90 8.95 -3.41
N VAL A 113 3.05 8.85 -4.07
CA VAL A 113 4.37 8.74 -3.44
C VAL A 113 5.36 9.64 -4.16
N SER A 114 6.43 10.04 -3.49
CA SER A 114 7.56 10.70 -4.15
C SER A 114 8.30 9.72 -5.06
N ARG A 115 9.04 10.25 -6.04
CA ARG A 115 9.90 9.43 -6.91
C ARG A 115 10.93 8.61 -6.10
N ALA A 116 11.51 9.21 -5.07
CA ALA A 116 12.49 8.53 -4.21
C ALA A 116 11.88 7.36 -3.43
N GLU A 117 10.65 7.52 -2.91
CA GLU A 117 9.90 6.45 -2.27
C GLU A 117 9.58 5.32 -3.25
N LYS A 118 9.08 5.64 -4.46
CA LYS A 118 8.80 4.63 -5.50
C LYS A 118 10.03 3.80 -5.84
N GLU A 119 11.18 4.45 -6.02
CA GLU A 119 12.44 3.75 -6.31
C GLU A 119 12.93 2.90 -5.13
N LYS A 120 12.71 3.35 -3.89
CA LYS A 120 13.00 2.55 -2.69
C LYS A 120 12.15 1.29 -2.64
N LEU A 121 10.84 1.41 -2.88
CA LEU A 121 9.92 0.27 -2.94
C LEU A 121 10.34 -0.72 -4.03
N LYS A 122 10.58 -0.22 -5.24
CA LYS A 122 10.99 -1.02 -6.39
C LYS A 122 12.25 -1.83 -6.07
N ARG A 123 13.30 -1.18 -5.56
CA ARG A 123 14.54 -1.87 -5.18
C ARG A 123 14.32 -2.96 -4.12
N GLU A 124 13.50 -2.69 -3.11
CA GLU A 124 13.22 -3.68 -2.08
C GLU A 124 12.42 -4.88 -2.61
N LEU A 125 11.43 -4.66 -3.48
CA LEU A 125 10.66 -5.72 -4.11
C LEU A 125 11.52 -6.58 -5.05
N GLU A 126 12.37 -5.96 -5.86
CA GLU A 126 13.35 -6.68 -6.69
C GLU A 126 14.30 -7.53 -5.84
N ARG A 127 14.79 -6.97 -4.72
CA ARG A 127 15.64 -7.71 -3.77
C ARG A 127 14.90 -8.92 -3.21
N ARG A 128 13.65 -8.78 -2.78
CA ARG A 128 12.82 -9.89 -2.25
C ARG A 128 12.60 -10.97 -3.29
N VAL A 129 12.29 -10.60 -4.54
CA VAL A 129 12.20 -11.55 -5.67
C VAL A 129 13.52 -12.27 -5.87
N GLY A 130 14.65 -11.55 -5.94
CA GLY A 130 15.97 -12.15 -6.10
C GLY A 130 16.34 -13.14 -4.99
N VAL A 131 16.03 -12.81 -3.74
CA VAL A 131 16.26 -13.68 -2.58
C VAL A 131 15.41 -14.95 -2.64
N ASP A 132 14.11 -14.83 -2.96
CA ASP A 132 13.21 -15.97 -3.06
C ASP A 132 13.62 -16.91 -4.20
N ARG A 133 13.97 -16.36 -5.37
CA ARG A 133 14.49 -17.13 -6.50
C ARG A 133 15.78 -17.86 -6.18
N ALA A 134 16.73 -17.20 -5.52
CA ALA A 134 17.97 -17.83 -5.09
C ALA A 134 17.72 -18.98 -4.10
N PHE A 135 16.72 -18.85 -3.23
CA PHE A 135 16.28 -19.95 -2.36
C PHE A 135 15.66 -21.09 -3.18
N LYS A 136 14.75 -20.80 -4.11
CA LYS A 136 14.08 -21.79 -4.97
C LYS A 136 15.02 -22.60 -5.86
N LEU A 137 16.10 -22.00 -6.34
CA LEU A 137 17.14 -22.72 -7.09
C LEU A 137 17.80 -23.81 -6.23
N ARG A 138 18.06 -23.51 -4.95
CA ARG A 138 18.69 -24.45 -4.00
C ARG A 138 17.70 -25.44 -3.41
N HIS A 139 16.44 -25.04 -3.28
CA HIS A 139 15.36 -25.82 -2.67
C HIS A 139 14.13 -25.90 -3.58
N PRO A 140 14.19 -26.66 -4.70
CA PRO A 140 13.14 -26.65 -5.72
C PRO A 140 11.74 -27.03 -5.24
N LYS A 141 11.65 -27.81 -4.15
CA LYS A 141 10.41 -28.32 -3.57
C LYS A 141 9.95 -27.58 -2.31
N GLU A 142 10.70 -26.56 -1.86
CA GLU A 142 10.38 -25.81 -0.64
C GLU A 142 9.95 -24.38 -0.98
N SER A 143 9.24 -23.71 -0.08
CA SER A 143 8.86 -22.30 -0.23
C SER A 143 9.18 -21.53 1.04
N THR A 144 9.67 -20.30 0.89
CA THR A 144 9.85 -19.36 2.01
C THR A 144 8.54 -18.76 2.51
N TYR A 145 7.40 -19.15 1.92
CA TYR A 145 6.09 -18.58 2.22
C TYR A 145 5.70 -18.89 3.67
N SER A 146 5.28 -17.85 4.39
CA SER A 146 4.76 -17.98 5.74
C SER A 146 3.61 -17.01 5.92
N LEU A 147 2.47 -17.50 6.40
CA LEU A 147 1.28 -16.66 6.64
C LEU A 147 1.59 -15.48 7.57
N PHE A 148 2.47 -15.68 8.56
CA PHE A 148 2.78 -14.70 9.59
C PHE A 148 3.93 -13.76 9.24
N ALA A 149 4.85 -14.17 8.35
CA ALA A 149 6.11 -13.46 8.14
C ALA A 149 6.46 -13.17 6.67
N ASN A 150 5.93 -13.94 5.72
CA ASN A 150 6.30 -13.82 4.31
C ASN A 150 5.13 -14.16 3.38
N SER A 151 3.96 -13.60 3.71
CA SER A 151 2.72 -13.74 2.93
C SER A 151 2.59 -12.61 1.92
N CYS A 152 1.60 -12.67 1.03
CA CYS A 152 1.30 -11.58 0.12
C CYS A 152 0.98 -10.26 0.83
N SER A 153 0.22 -10.33 1.93
CA SER A 153 -0.21 -9.16 2.69
C SER A 153 0.92 -8.61 3.56
N THR A 154 1.64 -9.45 4.29
CA THR A 154 2.78 -9.02 5.11
C THR A 154 3.86 -8.37 4.26
N ASN A 155 4.16 -8.93 3.08
CA ASN A 155 5.16 -8.34 2.18
C ASN A 155 4.76 -6.93 1.73
N VAL A 156 3.51 -6.73 1.34
CA VAL A 156 3.03 -5.43 0.90
C VAL A 156 3.03 -4.44 2.06
N ALA A 157 2.57 -4.85 3.24
CA ALA A 157 2.58 -3.99 4.43
C ALA A 157 4.00 -3.54 4.81
N ASP A 158 4.95 -4.47 4.95
CA ASP A 158 6.33 -4.14 5.32
C ASP A 158 6.97 -3.15 4.35
N VAL A 159 6.73 -3.35 3.04
CA VAL A 159 7.32 -2.54 1.98
C VAL A 159 6.73 -1.14 2.00
N LEU A 160 5.41 -1.00 2.17
CA LEU A 160 4.73 0.29 2.35
C LEU A 160 5.19 1.02 3.63
N GLU A 161 5.38 0.29 4.73
CA GLU A 161 5.81 0.88 5.99
C GLU A 161 7.27 1.32 5.96
N SER A 162 8.10 0.67 5.14
CA SER A 162 9.48 1.11 4.89
C SER A 162 9.57 2.53 4.29
N ILE A 163 8.48 3.04 3.70
CA ILE A 163 8.36 4.42 3.20
C ILE A 163 7.40 5.29 4.04
N GLY A 164 7.02 4.83 5.23
CA GLY A 164 6.16 5.58 6.14
C GLY A 164 4.69 5.61 5.74
N ILE A 165 4.22 4.65 4.94
CA ILE A 165 2.79 4.42 4.71
C ILE A 165 2.35 3.32 5.66
N LEU A 166 1.56 3.68 6.68
CA LEU A 166 0.95 2.71 7.58
C LEU A 166 0.02 1.80 6.80
N ALA A 167 0.23 0.49 6.91
CA ALA A 167 -0.44 -0.52 6.08
C ALA A 167 -1.14 -1.61 6.91
N HIS A 168 -0.88 -1.69 8.22
CA HIS A 168 -1.64 -2.49 9.17
C HIS A 168 -2.01 -1.65 10.42
N ASP A 169 -3.00 -2.08 11.21
CA ASP A 169 -3.37 -1.41 12.46
C ASP A 169 -2.45 -1.89 13.59
N PRO A 170 -1.58 -1.03 14.14
CA PRO A 170 -0.62 -1.44 15.17
C PRO A 170 -1.29 -1.79 16.51
N ARG A 171 -2.60 -1.57 16.64
CA ARG A 171 -3.38 -1.91 17.84
C ARG A 171 -3.98 -3.31 17.77
N TRP A 172 -3.98 -3.95 16.59
CA TRP A 172 -4.43 -5.33 16.47
C TRP A 172 -3.35 -6.25 17.07
N LEU A 173 -3.80 -7.38 17.65
CA LEU A 173 -2.92 -8.43 18.15
C LEU A 173 -1.95 -8.88 17.04
N PRO A 174 -0.84 -9.59 17.34
CA PRO A 174 0.08 -10.13 16.32
C PRO A 174 -0.59 -11.24 15.49
N THR A 175 -1.59 -10.85 14.73
CA THR A 175 -2.27 -11.61 13.71
C THR A 175 -1.58 -11.33 12.39
N PRO A 176 -1.55 -12.30 11.47
CA PRO A 176 -1.00 -12.04 10.15
C PRO A 176 -1.76 -10.88 9.51
N VAL A 177 -1.03 -9.95 8.89
CA VAL A 177 -1.65 -8.87 8.12
C VAL A 177 -2.58 -9.48 7.08
N THR A 178 -3.83 -9.04 7.06
CA THR A 178 -4.83 -9.59 6.14
C THR A 178 -5.08 -8.65 4.96
N PRO A 179 -5.55 -9.17 3.81
CA PRO A 179 -5.97 -8.32 2.69
C PRO A 179 -7.06 -7.30 3.08
N ALA A 180 -7.99 -7.71 3.95
CA ALA A 180 -9.08 -6.84 4.43
C ALA A 180 -8.55 -5.70 5.33
N GLU A 181 -7.55 -5.97 6.15
CA GLU A 181 -6.90 -4.95 6.98
C GLU A 181 -6.16 -3.93 6.12
N LEU A 182 -5.35 -4.41 5.16
CA LEU A 182 -4.67 -3.54 4.19
C LEU A 182 -5.65 -2.63 3.46
N ASP A 183 -6.75 -3.19 2.98
CA ASP A 183 -7.81 -2.41 2.35
C ASP A 183 -8.37 -1.34 3.29
N ALA A 184 -8.79 -1.73 4.50
CA ALA A 184 -9.38 -0.82 5.48
C ALA A 184 -8.44 0.31 5.93
N VAL A 185 -7.14 0.03 6.06
CA VAL A 185 -6.11 1.00 6.46
C VAL A 185 -5.75 1.92 5.30
N LEU A 186 -5.46 1.36 4.12
CA LEU A 186 -5.03 2.15 2.96
C LEU A 186 -6.16 3.03 2.42
N GLN A 187 -7.42 2.60 2.54
CA GLN A 187 -8.57 3.44 2.20
C GLN A 187 -8.66 4.73 3.05
N LYS A 188 -8.03 4.76 4.23
CA LYS A 188 -7.97 5.92 5.12
C LYS A 188 -6.68 6.73 4.95
N SER A 189 -5.76 6.27 4.12
CA SER A 189 -4.49 6.96 3.88
C SER A 189 -4.71 8.28 3.17
N LYS A 190 -4.10 9.36 3.67
CA LYS A 190 -4.07 10.67 2.98
C LYS A 190 -3.33 10.61 1.63
N ARG A 191 -2.57 9.54 1.39
CA ARG A 191 -1.86 9.31 0.13
C ARG A 191 -2.73 8.60 -0.90
N LEU A 192 -3.93 8.12 -0.55
CA LEU A 192 -4.83 7.51 -1.52
C LEU A 192 -5.32 8.57 -2.52
N ALA A 193 -4.94 8.42 -3.78
CA ALA A 193 -5.30 9.33 -4.86
C ALA A 193 -6.55 8.88 -5.62
N LYS A 194 -6.67 7.57 -5.88
CA LYS A 194 -7.84 7.00 -6.58
C LYS A 194 -8.04 5.52 -6.25
N LYS A 195 -9.25 5.05 -6.53
CA LYS A 195 -9.62 3.63 -6.50
C LYS A 195 -9.94 3.18 -7.92
N ASN A 196 -9.33 2.08 -8.34
CA ASN A 196 -9.65 1.44 -9.60
C ASN A 196 -10.34 0.10 -9.30
N HIS A 197 -11.51 -0.12 -9.89
CA HIS A 197 -12.25 -1.37 -9.72
C HIS A 197 -11.99 -2.29 -10.90
N TYR A 198 -11.57 -3.52 -10.62
CA TYR A 198 -11.44 -4.58 -11.63
C TYR A 198 -12.42 -5.69 -11.27
N PRO A 199 -13.66 -5.60 -11.79
CA PRO A 199 -14.69 -6.55 -11.43
C PRO A 199 -14.33 -7.93 -11.94
N LYS A 200 -14.79 -8.95 -11.21
CA LYS A 200 -14.72 -10.33 -11.64
C LYS A 200 -15.31 -10.48 -13.03
N GLN A 201 -14.56 -11.13 -13.91
CA GLN A 201 -15.05 -11.57 -15.20
C GLN A 201 -15.53 -13.03 -15.05
N ALA A 202 -16.71 -13.31 -15.59
CA ALA A 202 -17.09 -14.68 -15.87
C ALA A 202 -16.12 -15.17 -16.94
N ASN A 203 -15.16 -16.02 -16.56
CA ASN A 203 -14.35 -16.67 -17.57
C ASN A 203 -15.30 -17.45 -18.51
N PRO A 204 -15.16 -17.32 -19.84
CA PRO A 204 -15.73 -18.28 -20.77
C PRO A 204 -15.12 -19.68 -20.57
#